data_AF-A0A3N0ZJJ0-F1
#
_entry.id   AF-A0A3N0ZJJ0-F1
#
_cell.length_a   1.000
_cell.length_b   1.000
_cell.length_c   1.000
_cell.angle_alpha   90.00
_cell.angle_beta   90.00
_cell.angle_gamma   90.00
#
_symmetry.space_group_name_H-M   'P 1'
#
loop_
_entity.id
_entity.type
_entity.pdbx_description
1 polymer ?
#
loop_
_entity_poly.entity_id
_entity_poly.type
_entity_poly.pdbx_seq_one_letter_code
_entity_poly.pdbx_strand_id
1 'polypeptide(L)'
;MNKFLSTCLLISTICALKTFSSSPKDYVVFPKIYFQKDSARIYLTFQLEDQYKNAQITIMKKQLLSNKWESVETLPSGSLSYFDTLPIQKAVEYGIICSNDTASAFGYYLVGEMNEIEPYYGNVLILVDSTIEKEIQTELEQFQNDLLNDGWYSEVRKVPRSEVFNQIEIRKIKRIVNSYKKRWKEKFKVLLLVGRVPVPYTGNYSFDGHTDHFGAFPSDLFYIIDDSLLSDDIEYNITASEERNHNVPFDGKPDQTTITNEISIAIGRIDFFNLTVFLKGEVELLKNYFKKNHEFRFGKTDKNFNCIIDDGFGTQSDEIFSANAYMNFYALCDTIIEDKLFDNVSQKYFRFSYACNSGSYTSIWSSLNSEQCANFEIKSTFLFLLGSYCWDWDNENNLLRSALASSPSVLINAWIGRPFWHMHHFGFGFPIAKSFLITANNLNLYPSTGKYGYKGMHLELLGDPTIRIFYPPPVQKTEFEIDSNGNVVLFWEKPQELDDLIGYQINKKEIGNENFNQIAFLPKEFITFVDQNTQKGRWNYQIKAIYNRRNKFGGYSAPSLGQSIEVLVK
;
A
#
# COMPACT_ATOMS: atom_id res chain seq x y z
N MET A 1 -85.63 -11.05 -19.49
CA MET A 1 -85.26 -10.60 -18.12
C MET A 1 -84.02 -11.40 -17.72
N ASN A 2 -82.85 -10.80 -17.46
CA ASN A 2 -82.48 -10.02 -16.24
C ASN A 2 -82.71 -10.88 -14.97
N LYS A 3 -81.76 -11.18 -14.06
CA LYS A 3 -80.39 -10.72 -13.69
C LYS A 3 -79.69 -11.92 -12.97
N PHE A 4 -78.39 -11.99 -12.59
CA PHE A 4 -77.18 -11.12 -12.69
C PHE A 4 -75.93 -12.05 -12.75
N LEU A 5 -74.73 -11.49 -13.00
CA LEU A 5 -73.43 -12.12 -12.70
C LEU A 5 -73.06 -12.01 -11.20
N SER A 6 -72.17 -12.90 -10.73
CA SER A 6 -71.14 -12.58 -9.74
C SER A 6 -69.98 -13.58 -9.80
N THR A 7 -68.96 -13.27 -10.60
CA THR A 7 -67.68 -13.98 -10.61
C THR A 7 -66.74 -13.28 -9.63
N CYS A 8 -66.42 -13.91 -8.50
CA CYS A 8 -65.44 -13.36 -7.56
C CYS A 8 -64.03 -13.47 -8.15
N LEU A 9 -63.51 -12.36 -8.69
CA LEU A 9 -62.14 -12.25 -9.13
C LEU A 9 -61.23 -12.05 -7.90
N LEU A 10 -60.48 -13.08 -7.51
CA LEU A 10 -59.50 -12.98 -6.42
C LEU A 10 -58.24 -12.28 -6.95
N ILE A 11 -58.19 -10.95 -6.84
CA ILE A 11 -56.97 -10.19 -7.18
C ILE A 11 -55.98 -10.36 -6.02
N SER A 12 -55.05 -11.31 -6.16
CA SER A 12 -53.87 -11.37 -5.30
C SER A 12 -52.90 -10.25 -5.71
N THR A 13 -52.96 -9.13 -4.99
CA THR A 13 -51.94 -8.09 -5.08
C THR A 13 -50.63 -8.64 -4.54
N ILE A 14 -49.80 -9.21 -5.42
CA ILE A 14 -48.39 -9.47 -5.13
C ILE A 14 -47.72 -8.09 -5.04
N CYS A 15 -47.73 -7.52 -3.84
CA CYS A 15 -46.77 -6.48 -3.49
C CYS A 15 -45.39 -7.12 -3.56
N ALA A 16 -44.73 -6.96 -4.72
CA ALA A 16 -43.31 -7.19 -4.85
C ALA A 16 -42.59 -6.20 -3.94
N LEU A 17 -42.38 -6.59 -2.69
CA LEU A 17 -41.37 -6.00 -1.83
C LEU A 17 -40.05 -6.12 -2.60
N LYS A 18 -39.60 -5.00 -3.16
CA LYS A 18 -38.20 -4.86 -3.58
C LYS A 18 -37.36 -4.89 -2.31
N THR A 19 -37.02 -6.09 -1.86
CA THR A 19 -35.85 -6.31 -1.02
C THR A 19 -34.66 -5.85 -1.86
N PHE A 20 -34.22 -4.62 -1.63
CA PHE A 20 -32.90 -4.19 -2.10
C PHE A 20 -31.90 -5.10 -1.40
N SER A 21 -31.29 -6.02 -2.16
CA SER A 21 -30.12 -6.74 -1.68
C SER A 21 -29.04 -5.70 -1.42
N SER A 22 -28.53 -5.61 -0.20
CA SER A 22 -27.44 -4.68 0.07
C SER A 22 -26.21 -5.12 -0.73
N SER A 23 -25.55 -4.13 -1.31
CA SER A 23 -24.26 -4.24 -1.97
C SER A 23 -23.16 -3.86 -0.96
N PRO A 24 -21.94 -4.40 -1.07
CA PRO A 24 -20.83 -4.01 -0.20
C PRO A 24 -20.56 -2.51 -0.13
N LYS A 25 -20.82 -1.80 -1.24
CA LYS A 25 -20.66 -0.33 -1.33
C LYS A 25 -21.67 0.44 -0.48
N ASP A 26 -22.79 -0.16 -0.10
CA ASP A 26 -23.78 0.45 0.80
C ASP A 26 -23.26 0.53 2.26
N TYR A 27 -22.18 -0.19 2.57
CA TYR A 27 -21.44 -0.13 3.84
C TYR A 27 -20.24 0.83 3.80
N VAL A 28 -20.14 1.65 2.75
CA VAL A 28 -19.08 2.64 2.56
C VAL A 28 -19.68 4.03 2.36
N VAL A 29 -19.23 5.01 3.14
CA VAL A 29 -19.71 6.40 3.00
C VAL A 29 -18.90 7.10 1.92
N PHE A 30 -19.57 7.56 0.86
CA PHE A 30 -18.95 8.27 -0.28
C PHE A 30 -19.22 9.79 -0.23
N PRO A 31 -18.50 10.58 0.60
CA PRO A 31 -18.73 12.02 0.69
C PRO A 31 -18.24 12.75 -0.57
N LYS A 32 -19.09 13.63 -1.10
CA LYS A 32 -18.65 14.67 -2.05
C LYS A 32 -18.09 15.83 -1.25
N ILE A 33 -16.85 16.24 -1.51
CA ILE A 33 -16.23 17.39 -0.83
C ILE A 33 -16.03 18.53 -1.81
N TYR A 34 -16.54 19.70 -1.45
CA TYR A 34 -16.33 20.94 -2.19
C TYR A 34 -15.30 21.81 -1.47
N PHE A 35 -14.36 22.35 -2.25
CA PHE A 35 -13.25 23.17 -1.77
C PHE A 35 -13.44 24.61 -2.24
N GLN A 36 -13.45 25.55 -1.29
CA GLN A 36 -13.26 26.97 -1.57
C GLN A 36 -12.02 27.43 -0.81
N LYS A 37 -11.27 28.42 -1.31
CA LYS A 37 -10.09 28.93 -0.60
C LYS A 37 -9.87 30.42 -0.75
N ASP A 38 -9.30 31.01 0.29
CA ASP A 38 -8.73 32.35 0.28
C ASP A 38 -7.19 32.28 0.37
N SER A 39 -6.53 33.33 0.86
CA SER A 39 -5.07 33.39 1.00
C SER A 39 -4.52 32.72 2.27
N ALA A 40 -5.38 32.30 3.21
CA ALA A 40 -4.99 31.69 4.48
C ALA A 40 -5.71 30.37 4.80
N ARG A 41 -6.90 30.13 4.23
CA ARG A 41 -7.83 29.06 4.61
C ARG A 41 -8.42 28.31 3.42
N ILE A 42 -8.73 27.04 3.67
CA ILE A 42 -9.54 26.15 2.83
C ILE A 42 -10.86 25.91 3.57
N TYR A 43 -11.97 26.30 2.95
CA TYR A 43 -13.32 26.01 3.42
C TYR A 43 -13.81 24.72 2.76
N LEU A 44 -14.29 23.79 3.59
CA LEU A 44 -14.76 22.47 3.17
C LEU A 44 -16.27 22.39 3.35
N THR A 45 -16.96 21.88 2.33
CA THR A 45 -18.34 21.42 2.45
C THR A 45 -18.40 19.95 2.06
N PHE A 46 -18.67 19.10 3.04
CA PHE A 46 -18.97 17.69 2.84
C PHE A 46 -20.45 17.55 2.53
N GLN A 47 -20.80 16.79 1.50
CA GLN A 47 -22.16 16.45 1.13
C GLN A 47 -22.29 14.93 1.04
N LEU A 48 -23.20 14.39 1.85
CA LEU A 48 -23.56 12.98 1.89
C LEU A 48 -24.79 12.71 1.01
N GLU A 49 -24.99 11.44 0.68
CA GLU A 49 -26.08 10.96 -0.17
C GLU A 49 -27.40 10.79 0.59
N ASP A 50 -28.53 10.94 -0.10
CA ASP A 50 -29.88 10.88 0.47
C ASP A 50 -30.20 9.56 1.20
N GLN A 51 -29.50 8.47 0.87
CA GLN A 51 -29.63 7.18 1.58
C GLN A 51 -29.30 7.29 3.09
N TYR A 52 -28.46 8.24 3.50
CA TYR A 52 -28.09 8.47 4.90
C TYR A 52 -29.04 9.40 5.65
N LYS A 53 -30.12 9.89 5.02
CA LYS A 53 -31.03 10.91 5.61
C LYS A 53 -31.67 10.49 6.93
N ASN A 54 -31.87 9.19 7.12
CA ASN A 54 -32.44 8.60 8.34
C ASN A 54 -31.37 7.95 9.25
N ALA A 55 -30.09 8.10 8.94
CA ALA A 55 -28.99 7.57 9.73
C ALA A 55 -28.52 8.59 10.79
N GLN A 56 -28.00 8.11 11.90
CA GLN A 56 -27.12 8.89 12.75
C GLN A 56 -25.77 9.03 12.04
N ILE A 57 -25.39 10.27 11.73
CA ILE A 57 -24.13 10.58 11.03
C ILE A 57 -23.16 11.16 12.04
N THR A 58 -22.02 10.50 12.22
CA THR A 58 -20.91 10.95 13.07
C THR A 58 -19.70 11.28 12.21
N ILE A 59 -19.22 12.52 12.33
CA ILE A 59 -17.98 13.02 11.73
C ILE A 59 -16.89 13.01 12.81
N MET A 60 -15.74 12.43 12.49
CA MET A 60 -14.57 12.36 13.35
C MET A 60 -13.41 13.06 12.65
N LYS A 61 -12.56 13.78 13.39
CA LYS A 61 -11.44 14.55 12.82
C LYS A 61 -10.17 14.36 13.65
N LYS A 62 -9.01 14.20 13.01
CA LYS A 62 -7.70 14.08 13.70
C LYS A 62 -6.52 14.59 12.86
N GLN A 63 -5.45 15.03 13.52
CA GLN A 63 -4.18 15.25 12.82
C GLN A 63 -3.60 13.94 12.25
N LEU A 64 -2.82 14.10 11.19
CA LEU A 64 -2.15 13.03 10.44
C LEU A 64 -1.29 12.08 11.28
N LEU A 65 -0.71 12.56 12.38
CA LEU A 65 0.15 11.78 13.30
C LEU A 65 -0.57 11.40 14.60
N SER A 66 -1.84 11.75 14.74
CA SER A 66 -2.63 11.46 15.94
C SER A 66 -3.10 10.00 15.93
N ASN A 67 -2.97 9.33 17.06
CA ASN A 67 -3.43 7.94 17.29
C ASN A 67 -4.86 7.87 17.85
N LYS A 68 -5.59 8.98 17.88
CA LYS A 68 -6.98 9.08 18.31
C LYS A 68 -7.75 10.13 17.51
N TRP A 69 -9.07 10.03 17.49
CA TRP A 69 -9.93 11.11 17.02
C TRP A 69 -9.90 12.27 18.03
N GLU A 70 -9.65 13.48 17.53
CA GLU A 70 -9.47 14.71 18.34
C GLU A 70 -10.78 15.49 18.48
N SER A 71 -11.64 15.39 17.47
CA SER A 71 -13.01 15.88 17.48
C SER A 71 -13.94 14.77 16.99
N VAL A 72 -15.13 14.69 17.58
CA VAL A 72 -16.21 13.78 17.20
C VAL A 72 -17.51 14.58 17.31
N GLU A 73 -18.25 14.69 16.21
CA GLU A 73 -19.48 15.47 16.07
C GLU A 73 -20.56 14.60 15.46
N THR A 74 -21.77 14.61 16.04
CA THR A 74 -22.94 13.94 15.46
C THR A 74 -23.85 14.99 14.82
N LEU A 75 -24.15 14.83 13.54
CA LEU A 75 -24.97 15.80 12.81
C LEU A 75 -26.44 15.75 13.28
N PRO A 76 -27.18 16.87 13.21
CA PRO A 76 -28.62 16.87 13.46
C PRO A 76 -29.36 15.90 12.53
N SER A 77 -30.43 15.27 13.05
CA SER A 77 -31.25 14.32 12.28
C SER A 77 -31.74 14.93 10.96
N GLY A 78 -31.57 14.20 9.85
CA GLY A 78 -31.88 14.66 8.50
C GLY A 78 -30.84 15.58 7.85
N SER A 79 -29.77 15.97 8.55
CA SER A 79 -28.65 16.74 7.95
C SER A 79 -27.74 15.82 7.15
N LEU A 80 -27.44 16.22 5.91
CA LEU A 80 -26.53 15.51 5.00
C LEU A 80 -25.28 16.35 4.66
N SER A 81 -25.08 17.48 5.34
CA SER A 81 -24.01 18.43 5.06
C SER A 81 -23.20 18.71 6.32
N TYR A 82 -21.87 18.76 6.17
CA TYR A 82 -20.93 19.17 7.22
C TYR A 82 -19.95 20.21 6.69
N PHE A 83 -19.64 21.20 7.51
CA PHE A 83 -18.81 22.35 7.14
C PHE A 83 -17.58 22.43 8.05
N ASP A 84 -16.42 22.67 7.47
CA ASP A 84 -15.17 22.79 8.23
C ASP A 84 -14.24 23.81 7.56
N THR A 85 -13.18 24.21 8.25
CA THR A 85 -12.16 25.13 7.74
C THR A 85 -10.78 24.67 8.18
N LEU A 86 -9.88 24.52 7.20
CA LEU A 86 -8.48 24.14 7.40
C LEU A 86 -7.55 25.31 7.05
N PRO A 87 -6.37 25.42 7.70
CA PRO A 87 -5.30 26.27 7.18
C PRO A 87 -4.75 25.68 5.87
N ILE A 88 -4.26 26.54 4.98
CA ILE A 88 -3.57 26.10 3.75
C ILE A 88 -2.29 25.33 4.11
N GLN A 89 -1.86 24.43 3.22
CA GLN A 89 -0.70 23.53 3.38
C GLN A 89 -0.83 22.47 4.48
N LYS A 90 -2.03 22.26 5.04
CA LYS A 90 -2.33 21.10 5.88
C LYS A 90 -3.42 20.24 5.27
N ALA A 91 -3.27 18.93 5.42
CA ALA A 91 -4.37 17.98 5.32
C ALA A 91 -4.65 17.36 6.68
N VAL A 92 -5.92 17.05 6.92
CA VAL A 92 -6.45 16.50 8.17
C VAL A 92 -7.25 15.25 7.84
N GLU A 93 -7.22 14.26 8.73
CA GLU A 93 -7.98 13.04 8.54
C GLU A 93 -9.40 13.19 9.07
N TYR A 94 -10.35 12.69 8.27
CA TYR A 94 -11.77 12.61 8.58
C TYR A 94 -12.23 11.16 8.56
N GLY A 95 -12.98 10.77 9.58
CA GLY A 95 -13.77 9.55 9.60
C GLY A 95 -15.24 9.90 9.56
N ILE A 96 -16.02 9.16 8.76
CA ILE A 96 -17.47 9.32 8.68
C ILE A 96 -18.11 7.97 8.97
N ILE A 97 -19.02 7.95 9.93
CA ILE A 97 -19.83 6.78 10.28
C ILE A 97 -21.29 7.17 10.08
N CYS A 98 -21.99 6.42 9.23
CA CYS A 98 -23.45 6.55 9.06
C CYS A 98 -24.11 5.28 9.60
N SER A 99 -24.80 5.36 10.74
CA SER A 99 -25.42 4.22 11.41
C SER A 99 -26.94 4.32 11.44
N ASN A 100 -27.62 3.20 11.20
CA ASN A 100 -29.06 3.04 11.42
C ASN A 100 -29.31 1.74 12.22
N ASP A 101 -30.58 1.39 12.46
CA ASP A 101 -30.96 0.22 13.27
C ASP A 101 -30.50 -1.13 12.70
N THR A 102 -30.08 -1.21 11.42
CA THR A 102 -29.75 -2.47 10.74
C THR A 102 -28.31 -2.56 10.23
N ALA A 103 -27.63 -1.43 9.98
CA ALA A 103 -26.27 -1.40 9.45
C ALA A 103 -25.52 -0.10 9.81
N SER A 104 -24.19 -0.16 9.69
CA SER A 104 -23.31 1.02 9.70
C SER A 104 -22.45 1.04 8.45
N ALA A 105 -22.30 2.22 7.85
CA ALA A 105 -21.38 2.49 6.76
C ALA A 105 -20.21 3.35 7.24
N PHE A 106 -19.02 3.15 6.66
CA PHE A 106 -17.77 3.78 7.11
C PHE A 106 -17.02 4.45 5.95
N GLY A 107 -16.30 5.53 6.22
CA GLY A 107 -15.41 6.17 5.24
C GLY A 107 -14.29 6.94 5.91
N TYR A 108 -13.06 6.81 5.41
CA TYR A 108 -11.87 7.46 5.97
C TYR A 108 -11.07 8.18 4.88
N TYR A 109 -10.82 9.47 5.10
CA TYR A 109 -10.30 10.38 4.08
C TYR A 109 -9.27 11.33 4.67
N LEU A 110 -8.14 11.50 4.00
CA LEU A 110 -7.23 12.62 4.24
C LEU A 110 -7.68 13.77 3.35
N VAL A 111 -7.91 14.96 3.90
CA VAL A 111 -8.54 16.09 3.19
C VAL A 111 -7.76 17.38 3.41
N GLY A 112 -7.42 18.10 2.33
CA GLY A 112 -6.71 19.40 2.38
C GLY A 112 -5.68 19.61 1.27
N GLU A 113 -4.69 20.49 1.47
CA GLU A 113 -3.56 20.66 0.54
C GLU A 113 -2.24 20.38 1.29
N MET A 114 -1.31 19.58 0.73
CA MET A 114 -0.01 19.23 1.32
C MET A 114 1.16 19.56 0.40
N ASN A 115 1.73 20.75 0.55
CA ASN A 115 2.76 21.24 -0.39
C ASN A 115 4.20 21.04 0.11
N GLU A 116 4.39 20.69 1.39
CA GLU A 116 5.67 20.30 1.95
C GLU A 116 6.10 18.92 1.43
N ILE A 117 7.33 18.82 0.94
CA ILE A 117 7.94 17.58 0.46
C ILE A 117 8.91 17.09 1.53
N GLU A 118 8.72 15.86 2.00
CA GLU A 118 9.68 15.20 2.88
C GLU A 118 10.98 14.89 2.10
N PRO A 119 12.13 15.53 2.40
CA PRO A 119 13.39 15.19 1.76
C PRO A 119 13.90 13.79 2.14
N TYR A 120 13.48 13.23 3.28
CA TYR A 120 13.99 11.98 3.81
C TYR A 120 12.92 11.15 4.56
N TYR A 121 12.51 10.05 3.95
CA TYR A 121 11.48 9.16 4.53
C TYR A 121 12.02 8.18 5.59
N GLY A 122 13.33 7.92 5.61
CA GLY A 122 13.96 6.99 6.55
C GLY A 122 15.01 6.05 5.94
N ASN A 123 15.38 5.04 6.73
CA ASN A 123 16.32 3.99 6.36
C ASN A 123 15.61 2.67 6.02
N VAL A 124 16.10 2.02 4.97
CA VAL A 124 15.65 0.76 4.41
C VAL A 124 16.74 -0.30 4.60
N LEU A 125 16.42 -1.41 5.29
CA LEU A 125 17.29 -2.59 5.32
C LEU A 125 16.78 -3.57 4.26
N ILE A 126 17.61 -3.88 3.28
CA ILE A 126 17.33 -4.88 2.25
C ILE A 126 18.09 -6.16 2.63
N LEU A 127 17.37 -7.22 2.95
CA LEU A 127 17.93 -8.54 3.19
C LEU A 127 17.73 -9.40 1.94
N VAL A 128 18.82 -9.84 1.34
CA VAL A 128 18.80 -10.57 0.06
C VAL A 128 19.29 -11.99 0.29
N ASP A 129 18.60 -12.97 -0.27
CA ASP A 129 19.08 -14.35 -0.34
C ASP A 129 20.48 -14.42 -0.99
N SER A 130 21.42 -14.95 -0.21
CA SER A 130 22.83 -15.08 -0.56
C SER A 130 23.15 -15.94 -1.79
N THR A 131 22.22 -16.79 -2.26
CA THR A 131 22.47 -17.59 -3.48
C THR A 131 22.18 -16.82 -4.76
N ILE A 132 21.26 -15.85 -4.72
CA ILE A 132 20.84 -15.05 -5.88
C ILE A 132 21.47 -13.66 -5.95
N GLU A 133 21.95 -13.11 -4.83
CA GLU A 133 22.37 -11.70 -4.70
C GLU A 133 23.33 -11.24 -5.80
N LYS A 134 24.34 -12.05 -6.12
CA LYS A 134 25.29 -11.79 -7.19
C LYS A 134 24.67 -11.77 -8.59
N GLU A 135 23.64 -12.59 -8.83
CA GLU A 135 22.98 -12.67 -10.13
C GLU A 135 22.07 -11.46 -10.41
N ILE A 136 21.55 -10.83 -9.35
CA ILE A 136 20.70 -9.62 -9.41
C ILE A 136 21.40 -8.34 -8.94
N GLN A 137 22.75 -8.33 -8.87
CA GLN A 137 23.52 -7.23 -8.28
C GLN A 137 23.24 -5.89 -8.98
N THR A 138 23.20 -5.86 -10.31
CA THR A 138 22.94 -4.64 -11.09
C THR A 138 21.55 -4.07 -10.81
N GLU A 139 20.55 -4.95 -10.66
CA GLU A 139 19.18 -4.56 -10.33
C GLU A 139 19.06 -4.04 -8.90
N LEU A 140 19.80 -4.62 -7.94
CA LEU A 140 19.89 -4.11 -6.58
C LEU A 140 20.59 -2.75 -6.51
N GLU A 141 21.69 -2.55 -7.25
CA GLU A 141 22.40 -1.26 -7.34
C GLU A 141 21.53 -0.17 -7.95
N GLN A 142 20.78 -0.47 -9.03
CA GLN A 142 19.78 0.45 -9.60
C GLN A 142 18.69 0.76 -8.57
N PHE A 143 18.16 -0.25 -7.87
CA PHE A 143 17.11 -0.06 -6.88
C PHE A 143 17.59 0.78 -5.67
N GLN A 144 18.83 0.58 -5.19
CA GLN A 144 19.42 1.43 -4.16
C GLN A 144 19.57 2.90 -4.61
N ASN A 145 19.94 3.12 -5.87
CA ASN A 145 20.00 4.46 -6.47
C ASN A 145 18.60 5.07 -6.63
N ASP A 146 17.59 4.29 -7.01
CA ASP A 146 16.20 4.75 -7.10
C ASP A 146 15.65 5.12 -5.71
N LEU A 147 15.92 4.30 -4.68
CA LEU A 147 15.58 4.62 -3.29
C LEU A 147 16.23 5.93 -2.83
N LEU A 148 17.54 6.08 -3.05
CA LEU A 148 18.27 7.31 -2.70
C LEU A 148 17.73 8.54 -3.45
N ASN A 149 17.37 8.36 -4.73
CA ASN A 149 16.77 9.42 -5.53
C ASN A 149 15.31 9.73 -5.16
N ASP A 150 14.65 8.83 -4.44
CA ASP A 150 13.31 9.03 -3.95
C ASP A 150 13.25 9.65 -2.53
N GLY A 151 14.34 9.59 -1.77
CA GLY A 151 14.44 10.12 -0.40
C GLY A 151 14.62 9.04 0.68
N TRP A 152 15.10 7.85 0.31
CA TRP A 152 15.35 6.73 1.21
C TRP A 152 16.84 6.40 1.24
N TYR A 153 17.43 6.29 2.43
CA TYR A 153 18.76 5.69 2.57
C TYR A 153 18.61 4.17 2.68
N SER A 154 19.46 3.40 1.98
CA SER A 154 19.34 1.93 1.94
C SER A 154 20.66 1.23 2.20
N GLU A 155 20.60 0.07 2.88
CA GLU A 155 21.71 -0.87 2.98
C GLU A 155 21.27 -2.28 2.62
N VAL A 156 22.06 -2.94 1.77
CA VAL A 156 21.90 -4.36 1.41
C VAL A 156 22.73 -5.24 2.34
N ARG A 157 22.16 -6.36 2.78
CA ARG A 157 22.85 -7.46 3.47
C ARG A 157 22.42 -8.79 2.90
N LYS A 158 23.38 -9.61 2.48
CA LYS A 158 23.12 -11.01 2.15
C LYS A 158 22.77 -11.82 3.40
N VAL A 159 21.78 -12.69 3.30
CA VAL A 159 21.33 -13.60 4.35
C VAL A 159 21.17 -15.02 3.78
N PRO A 160 21.25 -16.08 4.60
CA PRO A 160 21.12 -17.46 4.12
C PRO A 160 19.78 -17.72 3.43
N ARG A 161 19.76 -18.62 2.43
CA ARG A 161 18.55 -19.19 1.86
C ARG A 161 17.93 -20.21 2.82
N SER A 162 16.60 -20.32 2.86
CA SER A 162 15.96 -21.52 3.42
C SER A 162 14.64 -21.82 2.71
N GLU A 163 14.63 -22.93 1.98
CA GLU A 163 13.48 -23.35 1.18
C GLU A 163 12.35 -23.95 2.05
N VAL A 164 12.74 -24.56 3.17
CA VAL A 164 11.87 -25.06 4.26
C VAL A 164 12.02 -24.21 5.53
N PHE A 165 11.14 -24.40 6.51
CA PHE A 165 11.25 -23.76 7.83
C PHE A 165 12.58 -24.10 8.52
N ASN A 166 13.24 -23.10 9.10
CA ASN A 166 14.52 -23.28 9.78
C ASN A 166 14.73 -22.25 10.91
N GLN A 167 14.37 -22.64 12.14
CA GLN A 167 14.48 -21.80 13.34
C GLN A 167 15.87 -21.21 13.60
N ILE A 168 16.96 -21.84 13.12
CA ILE A 168 18.33 -21.34 13.32
C ILE A 168 18.62 -20.15 12.39
N GLU A 169 18.27 -20.25 11.11
CA GLU A 169 18.46 -19.17 10.14
C GLU A 169 17.50 -17.99 10.39
N ILE A 170 16.26 -18.28 10.78
CA ILE A 170 15.27 -17.29 11.23
C ILE A 170 15.84 -16.47 12.42
N ARG A 171 16.36 -17.13 13.46
CA ARG A 171 16.96 -16.44 14.62
C ARG A 171 18.24 -15.66 14.26
N LYS A 172 19.02 -16.10 13.26
CA LYS A 172 20.16 -15.32 12.73
C LYS A 172 19.71 -14.03 12.05
N ILE A 173 18.68 -14.09 11.19
CA ILE A 173 18.12 -12.90 10.53
C ILE A 173 17.57 -11.93 11.57
N LYS A 174 16.82 -12.41 12.56
CA LYS A 174 16.29 -11.53 13.61
C LYS A 174 17.38 -10.80 14.39
N ARG A 175 18.53 -11.44 14.65
CA ARG A 175 19.71 -10.76 15.25
C ARG A 175 20.27 -9.64 14.37
N ILE A 176 20.31 -9.82 13.04
CA ILE A 176 20.70 -8.76 12.10
C ILE A 176 19.71 -7.60 12.22
N VAL A 177 18.41 -7.86 12.09
CA VAL A 177 17.36 -6.83 12.18
C VAL A 177 17.41 -6.09 13.53
N ASN A 178 17.60 -6.81 14.65
CA ASN A 178 17.74 -6.21 15.98
C ASN A 178 19.00 -5.34 16.14
N SER A 179 20.09 -5.64 15.43
CA SER A 179 21.26 -4.75 15.38
C SER A 179 20.97 -3.45 14.62
N TYR A 180 20.14 -3.51 13.57
CA TYR A 180 19.70 -2.34 12.81
C TYR A 180 18.69 -1.49 13.60
N LYS A 181 17.74 -2.10 14.32
CA LYS A 181 16.87 -1.39 15.28
C LYS A 181 17.69 -0.56 16.28
N LYS A 182 18.76 -1.13 16.84
CA LYS A 182 19.66 -0.43 17.78
C LYS A 182 20.48 0.69 17.12
N ARG A 183 20.95 0.48 15.89
CA ARG A 183 21.81 1.43 15.17
C ARG A 183 21.05 2.62 14.57
N TRP A 184 19.91 2.36 13.93
CA TRP A 184 19.13 3.38 13.22
C TRP A 184 17.98 3.95 14.05
N LYS A 185 17.52 3.25 15.10
CA LYS A 185 16.45 3.69 15.99
C LYS A 185 15.20 4.15 15.19
N GLU A 186 14.69 5.34 15.46
CA GLU A 186 13.54 5.94 14.79
C GLU A 186 13.71 6.14 13.28
N LYS A 187 14.94 6.15 12.76
CA LYS A 187 15.21 6.18 11.31
C LYS A 187 14.92 4.85 10.61
N PHE A 188 14.90 3.70 11.31
CA PHE A 188 14.59 2.43 10.66
C PHE A 188 13.08 2.40 10.34
N LYS A 189 12.73 2.40 9.05
CA LYS A 189 11.33 2.51 8.60
C LYS A 189 10.85 1.37 7.73
N VAL A 190 11.74 0.73 6.96
CA VAL A 190 11.37 -0.38 6.07
C VAL A 190 12.38 -1.51 6.14
N LEU A 191 11.89 -2.72 6.37
CA LEU A 191 12.61 -3.97 6.13
C LEU A 191 12.09 -4.58 4.82
N LEU A 192 12.96 -4.83 3.85
CA LEU A 192 12.63 -5.48 2.58
C LEU A 192 13.36 -6.81 2.48
N LEU A 193 12.64 -7.90 2.21
CA LEU A 193 13.19 -9.24 2.02
C LEU A 193 13.16 -9.60 0.54
N VAL A 194 14.26 -10.10 -0.02
CA VAL A 194 14.42 -10.37 -1.47
C VAL A 194 14.94 -11.79 -1.71
N GLY A 195 14.22 -12.57 -2.51
CA GLY A 195 14.47 -14.00 -2.71
C GLY A 195 13.97 -14.85 -1.55
N ARG A 196 14.40 -16.12 -1.50
CA ARG A 196 13.97 -17.10 -0.49
C ARG A 196 14.68 -16.94 0.86
N VAL A 197 14.58 -15.74 1.41
CA VAL A 197 14.93 -15.43 2.80
C VAL A 197 14.06 -16.31 3.72
N PRO A 198 14.62 -17.02 4.72
CA PRO A 198 13.91 -17.89 5.64
C PRO A 198 12.57 -17.32 6.11
N VAL A 199 11.54 -18.16 6.09
CA VAL A 199 10.16 -17.78 6.41
C VAL A 199 9.88 -18.15 7.87
N PRO A 200 9.68 -17.18 8.77
CA PRO A 200 9.22 -17.43 10.13
C PRO A 200 7.73 -17.78 10.14
N TYR A 201 7.36 -18.69 11.04
CA TYR A 201 5.97 -19.08 11.29
C TYR A 201 5.59 -18.65 12.72
N THR A 202 4.33 -18.28 12.95
CA THR A 202 3.83 -17.80 14.25
C THR A 202 2.33 -18.01 14.39
N GLY A 203 1.84 -17.99 15.62
CA GLY A 203 0.42 -17.99 15.96
C GLY A 203 -0.19 -19.38 16.09
N ASN A 204 -1.47 -19.40 16.47
CA ASN A 204 -2.30 -20.59 16.52
C ASN A 204 -3.75 -20.22 16.16
N TYR A 205 -3.99 -19.90 14.88
CA TYR A 205 -5.27 -19.36 14.43
C TYR A 205 -5.52 -19.52 12.93
N SER A 206 -6.78 -19.75 12.55
CA SER A 206 -7.21 -19.78 11.14
C SER A 206 -7.80 -18.43 10.74
N PHE A 207 -7.00 -17.57 10.10
CA PHE A 207 -7.50 -16.25 9.66
C PHE A 207 -8.48 -16.34 8.49
N ASP A 208 -8.54 -17.41 7.71
CA ASP A 208 -9.58 -17.60 6.68
C ASP A 208 -10.81 -18.40 7.15
N GLY A 209 -10.78 -18.98 8.35
CA GLY A 209 -11.92 -19.64 8.99
C GLY A 209 -12.03 -21.15 8.75
N HIS A 210 -11.06 -21.78 8.08
CA HIS A 210 -11.05 -23.24 7.86
C HIS A 210 -10.44 -23.97 9.06
N THR A 211 -11.12 -25.00 9.57
CA THR A 211 -10.71 -25.73 10.79
C THR A 211 -9.48 -26.60 10.59
N ASP A 212 -9.28 -27.10 9.37
CA ASP A 212 -8.10 -27.85 8.93
C ASP A 212 -6.91 -26.93 8.59
N HIS A 213 -7.12 -25.62 8.72
CA HIS A 213 -6.14 -24.55 8.53
C HIS A 213 -5.93 -23.77 9.85
N PHE A 214 -6.16 -24.41 11.01
CA PHE A 214 -5.96 -23.80 12.32
C PHE A 214 -4.57 -24.15 12.87
N GLY A 215 -3.66 -23.17 12.96
CA GLY A 215 -2.25 -23.41 13.31
C GLY A 215 -1.36 -22.17 13.22
N ALA A 216 -0.05 -22.38 13.07
CA ALA A 216 0.96 -21.35 12.84
C ALA A 216 1.14 -21.05 11.33
N PHE A 217 1.55 -19.82 11.02
CA PHE A 217 1.56 -19.31 9.65
C PHE A 217 2.74 -18.39 9.30
N PRO A 218 3.15 -18.31 8.02
CA PRO A 218 4.14 -17.36 7.52
C PRO A 218 3.88 -15.92 7.97
N SER A 219 4.86 -15.29 8.62
CA SER A 219 4.71 -13.95 9.20
C SER A 219 6.03 -13.20 9.33
N ASP A 220 6.40 -12.39 8.34
CA ASP A 220 7.66 -11.64 8.42
C ASP A 220 7.68 -10.60 9.56
N LEU A 221 6.50 -10.24 10.11
CA LEU A 221 6.35 -9.44 11.33
C LEU A 221 7.18 -9.96 12.53
N PHE A 222 7.42 -11.27 12.59
CA PHE A 222 8.35 -11.90 13.54
C PHE A 222 9.69 -11.18 13.65
N TYR A 223 10.25 -10.71 12.51
CA TYR A 223 11.55 -10.06 12.47
C TYR A 223 11.56 -8.67 13.12
N ILE A 224 10.45 -7.93 13.04
CA ILE A 224 10.35 -6.56 13.55
C ILE A 224 9.81 -6.49 14.99
N ILE A 225 9.09 -7.49 15.46
CA ILE A 225 8.62 -7.58 16.86
C ILE A 225 9.80 -7.83 17.83
N ASP A 226 9.68 -7.34 19.06
CA ASP A 226 10.69 -7.51 20.11
C ASP A 226 10.78 -8.98 20.55
N ASP A 227 11.98 -9.44 20.91
CA ASP A 227 12.18 -10.84 21.37
C ASP A 227 11.45 -11.12 22.69
N SER A 228 11.27 -10.11 23.55
CA SER A 228 10.57 -10.23 24.83
C SER A 228 9.05 -10.40 24.71
N LEU A 229 8.49 -10.25 23.51
CA LEU A 229 7.06 -10.39 23.23
C LEU A 229 6.72 -11.72 22.55
N LEU A 230 7.71 -12.58 22.31
CA LEU A 230 7.53 -13.87 21.64
C LEU A 230 7.77 -15.03 22.60
N SER A 231 6.79 -15.92 22.70
CA SER A 231 6.82 -17.18 23.45
C SER A 231 6.78 -18.36 22.49
N ASP A 232 7.30 -19.52 22.90
CA ASP A 232 7.51 -20.74 22.09
C ASP A 232 7.41 -21.93 23.05
N ASP A 233 6.44 -21.87 23.97
CA ASP A 233 6.32 -22.77 25.13
C ASP A 233 4.87 -23.06 25.57
N ILE A 234 3.85 -22.52 24.89
CA ILE A 234 2.45 -22.58 25.33
C ILE A 234 1.60 -23.46 24.41
N GLU A 235 1.62 -23.23 23.09
CA GLU A 235 0.69 -23.85 22.17
C GLU A 235 1.04 -25.31 21.88
N TYR A 236 0.04 -26.18 21.85
CA TYR A 236 0.17 -27.56 21.38
C TYR A 236 -0.97 -27.86 20.41
N ASN A 237 -0.71 -27.66 19.13
CA ASN A 237 -1.66 -27.85 18.06
C ASN A 237 -1.03 -28.55 16.84
N ILE A 238 -1.59 -29.72 16.51
CA ILE A 238 -1.25 -30.56 15.36
C ILE A 238 -2.47 -30.84 14.47
N THR A 239 -3.52 -30.01 14.53
CA THR A 239 -4.79 -30.23 13.81
C THR A 239 -4.81 -29.70 12.37
N ALA A 240 -3.89 -28.79 12.01
CA ALA A 240 -3.77 -28.34 10.62
C ALA A 240 -3.37 -29.50 9.70
N SER A 241 -3.89 -29.52 8.48
CA SER A 241 -3.61 -30.56 7.48
C SER A 241 -2.13 -30.67 7.12
N GLU A 242 -1.41 -29.55 7.16
CA GLU A 242 -0.01 -29.44 6.79
C GLU A 242 0.89 -29.31 8.04
N GLU A 243 1.91 -30.16 8.16
CA GLU A 243 2.83 -30.19 9.31
C GLU A 243 3.58 -28.86 9.52
N ARG A 244 3.84 -28.11 8.44
CA ARG A 244 4.45 -26.78 8.52
C ARG A 244 3.59 -25.80 9.33
N ASN A 245 2.26 -25.98 9.33
CA ASN A 245 1.32 -25.15 10.10
C ASN A 245 1.05 -25.68 11.52
N HIS A 246 1.63 -26.81 11.95
CA HIS A 246 1.56 -27.23 13.36
C HIS A 246 2.29 -26.21 14.24
N ASN A 247 1.87 -26.06 15.49
CA ASN A 247 2.58 -25.26 16.49
C ASN A 247 2.67 -26.09 17.77
N VAL A 248 3.89 -26.45 18.18
CA VAL A 248 4.13 -27.23 19.40
C VAL A 248 5.31 -26.65 20.19
N PRO A 249 5.38 -26.84 21.53
CA PRO A 249 6.34 -26.13 22.36
C PRO A 249 7.79 -26.40 21.93
N PHE A 250 8.57 -25.32 21.81
CA PHE A 250 9.98 -25.30 21.42
C PHE A 250 10.29 -25.72 19.96
N ASP A 251 9.30 -25.72 19.06
CA ASP A 251 9.53 -25.98 17.63
C ASP A 251 10.19 -24.79 16.89
N GLY A 252 10.15 -23.59 17.49
CA GLY A 252 10.71 -22.36 16.96
C GLY A 252 9.69 -21.42 16.29
N LYS A 253 8.39 -21.73 16.34
CA LYS A 253 7.28 -20.94 15.81
C LYS A 253 6.53 -20.29 16.97
N PRO A 254 6.61 -18.96 17.17
CA PRO A 254 6.04 -18.38 18.38
C PRO A 254 4.53 -18.51 18.48
N ASP A 255 4.01 -18.54 19.71
CA ASP A 255 2.57 -18.67 20.01
C ASP A 255 1.76 -17.43 19.55
N GLN A 256 2.43 -16.30 19.28
CA GLN A 256 1.78 -15.01 19.04
C GLN A 256 0.96 -15.00 17.76
N THR A 257 -0.35 -14.86 17.94
CA THR A 257 -1.35 -14.65 16.87
C THR A 257 -1.56 -13.17 16.55
N THR A 258 -1.26 -12.26 17.50
CA THR A 258 -1.44 -10.82 17.34
C THR A 258 -0.20 -10.01 17.73
N ILE A 259 0.00 -8.89 17.03
CA ILE A 259 1.04 -7.88 17.29
C ILE A 259 0.70 -7.22 18.63
N THR A 260 1.48 -7.49 19.68
CA THR A 260 1.18 -7.02 21.04
C THR A 260 1.28 -5.50 21.17
N ASN A 261 2.42 -4.92 20.74
CA ASN A 261 2.71 -3.49 20.87
C ASN A 261 2.47 -2.73 19.55
N GLU A 262 2.72 -1.41 19.53
CA GLU A 262 2.80 -0.66 18.26
C GLU A 262 4.13 -0.96 17.55
N ILE A 263 4.09 -1.16 16.23
CA ILE A 263 5.27 -1.27 15.36
C ILE A 263 5.52 0.03 14.59
N SER A 264 6.78 0.29 14.25
CA SER A 264 7.23 1.50 13.55
C SER A 264 8.07 1.25 12.29
N ILE A 265 8.30 -0.03 11.97
CA ILE A 265 9.01 -0.51 10.77
C ILE A 265 7.97 -1.23 9.91
N ALA A 266 7.75 -0.79 8.68
CA ALA A 266 6.99 -1.56 7.71
C ALA A 266 7.86 -2.70 7.16
N ILE A 267 7.24 -3.81 6.78
CA ILE A 267 7.95 -4.92 6.15
C ILE A 267 7.34 -5.24 4.79
N GLY A 268 8.12 -5.81 3.90
CA GLY A 268 7.61 -6.43 2.70
C GLY A 268 8.59 -7.43 2.07
N ARG A 269 8.07 -8.30 1.21
CA ARG A 269 8.79 -9.42 0.62
C ARG A 269 8.65 -9.50 -0.90
N ILE A 270 9.75 -9.75 -1.58
CA ILE A 270 9.82 -10.06 -3.02
C ILE A 270 10.45 -11.46 -3.15
N ASP A 271 9.62 -12.50 -3.11
CA ASP A 271 10.02 -13.91 -3.12
C ASP A 271 9.31 -14.64 -4.28
N PHE A 272 10.09 -15.19 -5.21
CA PHE A 272 9.60 -15.94 -6.37
C PHE A 272 10.09 -17.40 -6.40
N PHE A 273 10.44 -17.94 -5.23
CA PHE A 273 10.83 -19.35 -5.08
C PHE A 273 9.67 -20.29 -5.44
N ASN A 274 9.97 -21.39 -6.13
CA ASN A 274 9.01 -22.43 -6.45
C ASN A 274 7.71 -21.90 -7.10
N LEU A 275 7.85 -21.02 -8.10
CA LEU A 275 6.77 -20.59 -8.99
C LEU A 275 6.86 -21.37 -10.32
N THR A 276 6.71 -22.69 -10.24
CA THR A 276 6.88 -23.66 -11.35
C THR A 276 5.93 -23.46 -12.53
N VAL A 277 4.82 -22.72 -12.38
CA VAL A 277 3.96 -22.31 -13.52
C VAL A 277 4.60 -21.28 -14.44
N PHE A 278 5.66 -20.58 -14.00
CA PHE A 278 6.39 -19.63 -14.85
C PHE A 278 7.51 -20.35 -15.62
N LEU A 279 7.58 -20.08 -16.94
CA LEU A 279 8.70 -20.52 -17.78
C LEU A 279 10.05 -19.88 -17.40
N LYS A 280 10.01 -18.79 -16.64
CA LYS A 280 11.17 -18.00 -16.20
C LYS A 280 11.59 -18.42 -14.80
N GLY A 281 12.89 -18.60 -14.58
CA GLY A 281 13.44 -18.90 -13.25
C GLY A 281 13.36 -17.72 -12.27
N GLU A 282 13.48 -18.03 -10.97
CA GLU A 282 13.42 -17.07 -9.84
C GLU A 282 14.24 -15.78 -10.09
N VAL A 283 15.50 -15.94 -10.52
CA VAL A 283 16.41 -14.82 -10.84
C VAL A 283 15.85 -13.91 -11.92
N GLU A 284 15.29 -14.46 -13.01
CA GLU A 284 14.74 -13.64 -14.09
C GLU A 284 13.45 -12.94 -13.65
N LEU A 285 12.60 -13.60 -12.86
CA LEU A 285 11.40 -12.98 -12.28
C LEU A 285 11.77 -11.80 -11.36
N LEU A 286 12.83 -11.94 -10.56
CA LEU A 286 13.35 -10.85 -9.71
C LEU A 286 13.87 -9.67 -10.55
N LYS A 287 14.64 -9.93 -11.61
CA LYS A 287 15.08 -8.89 -12.54
C LYS A 287 13.90 -8.16 -13.19
N ASN A 288 12.89 -8.91 -13.63
CA ASN A 288 11.65 -8.33 -14.17
C ASN A 288 10.92 -7.48 -13.12
N TYR A 289 10.90 -7.89 -11.84
CA TYR A 289 10.31 -7.08 -10.75
C TYR A 289 11.05 -5.75 -10.53
N PHE A 290 12.37 -5.77 -10.38
CA PHE A 290 13.13 -4.52 -10.20
C PHE A 290 13.04 -3.61 -11.43
N LYS A 291 12.98 -4.17 -12.65
CA LYS A 291 12.73 -3.41 -13.88
C LYS A 291 11.39 -2.67 -13.85
N LYS A 292 10.27 -3.33 -13.52
CA LYS A 292 8.95 -2.65 -13.44
C LYS A 292 8.87 -1.65 -12.28
N ASN A 293 9.56 -1.91 -11.16
CA ASN A 293 9.67 -0.97 -10.04
C ASN A 293 10.39 0.32 -10.49
N HIS A 294 11.55 0.19 -11.15
CA HIS A 294 12.28 1.30 -11.74
C HIS A 294 11.42 2.07 -12.78
N GLU A 295 10.79 1.37 -13.73
CA GLU A 295 9.96 2.00 -14.77
C GLU A 295 8.79 2.79 -14.18
N PHE A 296 8.17 2.28 -13.11
CA PHE A 296 7.14 3.01 -12.37
C PHE A 296 7.69 4.26 -11.66
N ARG A 297 8.81 4.14 -10.95
CA ARG A 297 9.48 5.28 -10.27
C ARG A 297 9.92 6.37 -11.23
N PHE A 298 10.29 6.00 -12.46
CA PHE A 298 10.64 6.92 -13.53
C PHE A 298 9.43 7.54 -14.26
N GLY A 299 8.20 7.19 -13.85
CA GLY A 299 6.97 7.72 -14.44
C GLY A 299 6.66 7.20 -15.85
N LYS A 300 7.19 6.03 -16.23
CA LYS A 300 7.04 5.41 -17.57
C LYS A 300 5.80 4.51 -17.71
N THR A 301 5.04 4.30 -16.64
CA THR A 301 3.78 3.52 -16.66
C THR A 301 2.56 4.40 -16.95
N ASP A 302 1.48 3.81 -17.45
CA ASP A 302 0.17 4.47 -17.58
C ASP A 302 -0.26 5.16 -16.27
N LYS A 303 -0.81 6.36 -16.39
CA LYS A 303 -1.10 7.31 -15.30
C LYS A 303 -2.58 7.38 -14.95
N ASN A 304 -3.42 6.59 -15.61
CA ASN A 304 -4.84 6.48 -15.32
C ASN A 304 -5.07 5.94 -13.89
N PHE A 305 -6.02 6.56 -13.17
CA PHE A 305 -6.45 6.18 -11.81
C PHE A 305 -7.80 5.42 -11.81
N ASN A 306 -8.10 4.70 -12.87
CA ASN A 306 -9.15 3.69 -12.88
C ASN A 306 -8.78 2.51 -11.96
N CYS A 307 -9.79 1.94 -11.30
CA CYS A 307 -9.67 0.71 -10.54
C CYS A 307 -10.83 -0.26 -10.82
N ILE A 308 -10.64 -1.52 -10.49
CA ILE A 308 -11.61 -2.60 -10.70
C ILE A 308 -11.81 -3.42 -9.42
N ILE A 309 -13.06 -3.80 -9.15
CA ILE A 309 -13.48 -4.67 -8.05
C ILE A 309 -14.27 -5.86 -8.64
N ASP A 310 -13.75 -7.07 -8.44
CA ASP A 310 -14.43 -8.34 -8.75
C ASP A 310 -14.82 -9.05 -7.45
N ASP A 311 -16.06 -8.86 -7.00
CA ASP A 311 -16.55 -9.41 -5.74
C ASP A 311 -17.47 -10.62 -5.97
N GLY A 312 -17.05 -11.78 -5.47
CA GLY A 312 -17.81 -13.03 -5.44
C GLY A 312 -18.49 -13.35 -4.10
N PHE A 313 -18.19 -12.63 -3.02
CA PHE A 313 -18.81 -12.83 -1.70
C PHE A 313 -20.01 -11.92 -1.45
N GLY A 314 -19.95 -10.66 -1.88
CA GLY A 314 -20.98 -9.65 -1.63
C GLY A 314 -21.22 -9.42 -0.15
N THR A 315 -22.48 -9.58 0.28
CA THR A 315 -22.95 -9.34 1.66
C THR A 315 -23.33 -10.63 2.41
N GLN A 316 -22.85 -11.78 1.94
CA GLN A 316 -23.22 -13.10 2.48
C GLN A 316 -22.48 -13.49 3.76
N SER A 317 -21.34 -12.86 4.06
CA SER A 317 -20.55 -13.09 5.26
C SER A 317 -20.90 -12.07 6.34
N ASP A 318 -20.52 -12.37 7.58
CA ASP A 318 -20.70 -11.43 8.69
C ASP A 318 -19.68 -10.27 8.63
N GLU A 319 -18.62 -10.41 7.82
CA GLU A 319 -17.74 -9.34 7.35
C GLU A 319 -18.01 -9.00 5.88
N ILE A 320 -18.10 -7.71 5.56
CA ILE A 320 -18.36 -7.25 4.19
C ILE A 320 -17.03 -6.97 3.47
N PHE A 321 -16.27 -8.02 3.16
CA PHE A 321 -14.85 -7.93 2.76
C PHE A 321 -14.51 -6.87 1.71
N SER A 322 -15.24 -6.83 0.60
CA SER A 322 -15.00 -5.91 -0.52
C SER A 322 -15.32 -4.45 -0.19
N ALA A 323 -16.07 -4.16 0.89
CA ALA A 323 -16.24 -2.80 1.39
C ALA A 323 -14.88 -2.16 1.74
N ASN A 324 -13.87 -2.97 2.11
CA ASN A 324 -12.51 -2.47 2.30
C ASN A 324 -11.89 -1.95 0.99
N ALA A 325 -12.14 -2.63 -0.13
CA ALA A 325 -11.71 -2.17 -1.45
C ALA A 325 -12.47 -0.92 -1.88
N TYR A 326 -13.80 -0.89 -1.79
CA TYR A 326 -14.61 0.31 -2.12
C TYR A 326 -14.18 1.55 -1.32
N MET A 327 -13.98 1.41 0.00
CA MET A 327 -13.57 2.50 0.89
C MET A 327 -12.22 3.09 0.49
N ASN A 328 -11.21 2.24 0.28
CA ASN A 328 -9.89 2.69 -0.13
C ASN A 328 -9.89 3.21 -1.57
N PHE A 329 -10.52 2.51 -2.50
CA PHE A 329 -10.50 2.89 -3.92
C PHE A 329 -11.25 4.20 -4.16
N TYR A 330 -12.30 4.52 -3.40
CA TYR A 330 -12.91 5.84 -3.47
C TYR A 330 -11.96 6.96 -3.03
N ALA A 331 -11.13 6.72 -2.02
CA ALA A 331 -10.08 7.65 -1.57
C ALA A 331 -8.91 7.79 -2.56
N LEU A 332 -8.65 6.77 -3.38
CA LEU A 332 -7.43 6.63 -4.17
C LEU A 332 -7.61 6.76 -5.68
N CYS A 333 -8.82 6.57 -6.21
CA CYS A 333 -9.08 6.35 -7.63
C CYS A 333 -10.10 7.35 -8.19
N ASP A 334 -9.98 7.65 -9.48
CA ASP A 334 -10.91 8.54 -10.18
C ASP A 334 -12.21 7.80 -10.52
N THR A 335 -12.12 6.54 -10.97
CA THR A 335 -13.28 5.67 -11.30
C THR A 335 -13.13 4.30 -10.64
N ILE A 336 -14.25 3.75 -10.13
CA ILE A 336 -14.37 2.35 -9.69
C ILE A 336 -15.23 1.62 -10.73
N ILE A 337 -14.74 0.47 -11.20
CA ILE A 337 -15.43 -0.42 -12.15
C ILE A 337 -15.76 -1.73 -11.42
N GLU A 338 -17.00 -2.20 -11.54
CA GLU A 338 -17.49 -3.47 -10.96
C GLU A 338 -17.61 -4.49 -12.10
N ASP A 339 -16.61 -5.35 -12.29
CA ASP A 339 -16.53 -6.30 -13.41
C ASP A 339 -15.51 -7.43 -13.14
N LYS A 340 -15.47 -8.47 -13.99
CA LYS A 340 -14.53 -9.60 -13.88
C LYS A 340 -13.07 -9.16 -13.99
N LEU A 341 -12.24 -9.60 -13.05
CA LEU A 341 -10.87 -9.12 -12.91
C LEU A 341 -10.00 -9.49 -14.11
N PHE A 342 -9.79 -10.79 -14.38
CA PHE A 342 -8.88 -11.28 -15.42
C PHE A 342 -9.25 -10.79 -16.83
N ASP A 343 -10.54 -10.80 -17.16
CA ASP A 343 -11.08 -10.36 -18.47
C ASP A 343 -10.73 -8.88 -18.75
N ASN A 344 -10.60 -8.07 -17.70
CA ASN A 344 -10.23 -6.67 -17.81
C ASN A 344 -8.72 -6.43 -17.70
N VAL A 345 -8.01 -6.99 -16.70
CA VAL A 345 -6.57 -6.71 -16.51
C VAL A 345 -5.67 -7.36 -17.58
N SER A 346 -6.17 -8.35 -18.32
CA SER A 346 -5.47 -8.85 -19.51
C SER A 346 -5.49 -7.85 -20.68
N GLN A 347 -6.49 -6.97 -20.74
CA GLN A 347 -6.71 -6.06 -21.87
C GLN A 347 -6.36 -4.60 -21.54
N LYS A 348 -6.80 -4.10 -20.38
CA LYS A 348 -6.78 -2.68 -20.00
C LYS A 348 -5.93 -2.49 -18.74
N TYR A 349 -5.29 -1.32 -18.63
CA TYR A 349 -4.55 -0.93 -17.43
C TYR A 349 -5.46 -0.40 -16.32
N PHE A 350 -5.13 -0.78 -15.07
CA PHE A 350 -5.74 -0.28 -13.84
C PHE A 350 -4.65 0.12 -12.83
N ARG A 351 -4.87 1.24 -12.12
CA ARG A 351 -3.98 1.64 -11.02
C ARG A 351 -4.12 0.71 -9.83
N PHE A 352 -5.36 0.38 -9.49
CA PHE A 352 -5.71 -0.56 -8.43
C PHE A 352 -6.66 -1.64 -8.93
N SER A 353 -6.50 -2.85 -8.42
CA SER A 353 -7.41 -3.96 -8.68
C SER A 353 -7.68 -4.71 -7.39
N TYR A 354 -8.91 -5.17 -7.21
CA TYR A 354 -9.31 -6.04 -6.12
C TYR A 354 -10.13 -7.21 -6.63
N ALA A 355 -9.90 -8.40 -6.07
CA ALA A 355 -10.84 -9.51 -6.20
C ALA A 355 -11.00 -10.28 -4.89
N CYS A 356 -12.22 -10.73 -4.61
CA CYS A 356 -12.49 -11.65 -3.51
C CYS A 356 -13.48 -12.74 -3.86
N ASN A 357 -13.17 -14.00 -3.51
CA ASN A 357 -14.06 -15.14 -3.67
C ASN A 357 -13.53 -16.35 -2.87
N SER A 358 -14.27 -17.47 -2.88
CA SER A 358 -13.73 -18.79 -2.51
C SER A 358 -12.41 -19.05 -3.23
N GLY A 359 -11.41 -19.56 -2.51
CA GLY A 359 -10.04 -19.69 -3.03
C GLY A 359 -9.32 -20.96 -2.65
N SER A 360 -8.07 -21.02 -3.08
CA SER A 360 -7.05 -22.02 -2.73
C SER A 360 -5.68 -21.31 -2.69
N TYR A 361 -4.59 -22.04 -2.41
CA TYR A 361 -3.24 -21.47 -2.49
C TYR A 361 -2.93 -20.82 -3.85
N THR A 362 -3.52 -21.28 -4.97
CA THR A 362 -3.15 -20.89 -6.35
C THR A 362 -4.27 -20.21 -7.16
N SER A 363 -5.47 -20.02 -6.60
CA SER A 363 -6.61 -19.45 -7.32
C SER A 363 -7.66 -18.79 -6.44
N ILE A 364 -8.33 -17.78 -6.99
CA ILE A 364 -9.59 -17.22 -6.49
C ILE A 364 -10.66 -17.47 -7.56
N TRP A 365 -11.75 -18.12 -7.16
CA TRP A 365 -12.80 -18.57 -8.06
C TRP A 365 -13.35 -17.42 -8.93
N SER A 366 -13.52 -17.69 -10.23
CA SER A 366 -14.01 -16.74 -11.23
C SER A 366 -13.16 -15.47 -11.44
N SER A 367 -12.02 -15.27 -10.75
CA SER A 367 -11.34 -13.97 -10.69
C SER A 367 -9.91 -13.98 -11.22
N LEU A 368 -9.02 -14.81 -10.65
CA LEU A 368 -7.60 -14.90 -11.04
C LEU A 368 -6.95 -16.19 -10.51
N ASN A 369 -5.99 -16.75 -11.24
CA ASN A 369 -5.15 -17.87 -10.79
C ASN A 369 -3.67 -17.72 -11.21
N SER A 370 -2.79 -18.56 -10.64
CA SER A 370 -1.35 -18.46 -10.86
C SER A 370 -0.89 -18.77 -12.29
N GLU A 371 -1.56 -19.69 -12.99
CA GLU A 371 -1.29 -19.97 -14.41
C GLU A 371 -1.63 -18.77 -15.29
N GLN A 372 -2.71 -18.05 -14.98
CA GLN A 372 -3.06 -16.81 -15.65
C GLN A 372 -1.99 -15.73 -15.44
N CYS A 373 -1.49 -15.57 -14.21
CA CYS A 373 -0.40 -14.65 -13.88
C CYS A 373 0.93 -14.99 -14.60
N ALA A 374 1.14 -16.25 -14.98
CA ALA A 374 2.34 -16.70 -15.68
C ALA A 374 2.24 -16.59 -17.21
N ASN A 375 1.05 -16.83 -17.78
CA ASN A 375 0.85 -16.95 -19.22
C ASN A 375 0.26 -15.69 -19.89
N PHE A 376 -0.25 -14.72 -19.12
CA PHE A 376 -0.89 -13.52 -19.64
C PHE A 376 -0.36 -12.24 -18.99
N GLU A 377 -0.55 -11.10 -19.66
CA GLU A 377 -0.27 -9.79 -19.08
C GLU A 377 -1.29 -9.48 -17.97
N ILE A 378 -0.82 -9.06 -16.80
CA ILE A 378 -1.63 -8.57 -15.68
C ILE A 378 -1.38 -7.07 -15.53
N LYS A 379 -2.21 -6.26 -16.18
CA LYS A 379 -2.08 -4.79 -16.28
C LYS A 379 -2.69 -4.09 -15.07
N SER A 380 -2.27 -4.48 -13.87
CA SER A 380 -2.59 -3.78 -12.62
C SER A 380 -1.30 -3.31 -11.94
N THR A 381 -1.27 -2.12 -11.35
CA THR A 381 -0.11 -1.68 -10.55
C THR A 381 -0.18 -2.16 -9.11
N PHE A 382 -1.32 -1.94 -8.43
CA PHE A 382 -1.54 -2.38 -7.06
C PHE A 382 -2.71 -3.38 -7.08
N LEU A 383 -2.40 -4.67 -6.96
CA LEU A 383 -3.38 -5.75 -7.06
C LEU A 383 -3.55 -6.37 -5.67
N PHE A 384 -4.77 -6.37 -5.16
CA PHE A 384 -5.09 -6.88 -3.84
C PHE A 384 -6.10 -8.02 -3.96
N LEU A 385 -5.94 -9.08 -3.16
CA LEU A 385 -6.66 -10.33 -3.37
C LEU A 385 -7.19 -10.86 -2.04
N LEU A 386 -8.33 -11.55 -2.06
CA LEU A 386 -8.84 -12.28 -0.90
C LEU A 386 -9.48 -13.60 -1.33
N GLY A 387 -8.84 -14.70 -0.95
CA GLY A 387 -9.43 -16.03 -1.01
C GLY A 387 -8.93 -16.92 0.12
N SER A 388 -9.66 -18.00 0.37
CA SER A 388 -9.26 -19.08 1.27
C SER A 388 -7.86 -19.58 0.91
N TYR A 389 -7.02 -19.89 1.89
CA TYR A 389 -5.64 -20.39 1.73
C TYR A 389 -4.64 -19.46 1.00
N CYS A 390 -5.08 -18.45 0.24
CA CYS A 390 -4.20 -17.54 -0.52
C CYS A 390 -3.17 -16.82 0.36
N TRP A 391 -3.54 -16.48 1.59
CA TRP A 391 -2.70 -15.75 2.54
C TRP A 391 -1.56 -16.59 3.12
N ASP A 392 -1.66 -17.91 3.04
CA ASP A 392 -0.56 -18.81 3.38
C ASP A 392 0.42 -18.86 2.19
N TRP A 393 1.24 -17.80 2.12
CA TRP A 393 1.85 -17.32 0.89
C TRP A 393 3.11 -18.08 0.46
N ASP A 394 3.74 -18.84 1.36
CA ASP A 394 5.07 -19.40 1.13
C ASP A 394 5.09 -20.75 0.38
N ASN A 395 3.90 -21.23 -0.01
CA ASN A 395 3.63 -22.46 -0.76
C ASN A 395 3.92 -22.36 -2.27
N GLU A 396 4.10 -23.52 -2.93
CA GLU A 396 4.31 -23.63 -4.38
C GLU A 396 3.23 -22.90 -5.18
N ASN A 397 3.65 -22.15 -6.21
CA ASN A 397 2.77 -21.41 -7.11
C ASN A 397 1.75 -20.50 -6.43
N ASN A 398 1.98 -20.06 -5.19
CA ASN A 398 1.01 -19.26 -4.44
C ASN A 398 0.52 -18.04 -5.26
N LEU A 399 -0.78 -17.78 -5.24
CA LEU A 399 -1.40 -16.75 -6.07
C LEU A 399 -0.87 -15.35 -5.77
N LEU A 400 -0.61 -15.02 -4.50
CA LEU A 400 -0.14 -13.68 -4.14
C LEU A 400 1.26 -13.43 -4.71
N ARG A 401 2.16 -14.42 -4.59
CA ARG A 401 3.53 -14.39 -5.15
C ARG A 401 3.52 -14.44 -6.67
N SER A 402 2.67 -15.26 -7.27
CA SER A 402 2.50 -15.36 -8.74
C SER A 402 1.99 -14.06 -9.35
N ALA A 403 1.00 -13.42 -8.72
CA ALA A 403 0.53 -12.10 -9.12
C ALA A 403 1.64 -11.03 -8.99
N LEU A 404 2.48 -11.07 -7.95
CA LEU A 404 3.64 -10.17 -7.84
C LEU A 404 4.72 -10.46 -8.91
N ALA A 405 4.91 -11.72 -9.30
CA ALA A 405 5.84 -12.12 -10.37
C ALA A 405 5.35 -11.74 -11.78
N SER A 406 4.04 -11.57 -11.96
CA SER A 406 3.42 -11.29 -13.26
C SER A 406 3.96 -10.02 -13.95
N SER A 407 3.92 -10.01 -15.27
CA SER A 407 4.24 -8.85 -16.11
C SER A 407 2.95 -8.20 -16.63
N PRO A 408 2.89 -6.90 -16.93
CA PRO A 408 4.00 -5.94 -16.86
C PRO A 408 4.09 -5.14 -15.54
N SER A 409 3.03 -5.07 -14.71
CA SER A 409 2.87 -3.90 -13.82
C SER A 409 2.66 -4.15 -12.32
N VAL A 410 2.41 -5.37 -11.83
CA VAL A 410 2.06 -5.56 -10.40
C VAL A 410 3.27 -5.29 -9.49
N LEU A 411 3.18 -4.27 -8.64
CA LEU A 411 4.28 -3.84 -7.75
C LEU A 411 4.04 -4.16 -6.28
N ILE A 412 2.77 -4.21 -5.88
CA ILE A 412 2.31 -4.57 -4.53
C ILE A 412 1.20 -5.60 -4.66
N ASN A 413 1.22 -6.59 -3.76
CA ASN A 413 0.11 -7.47 -3.46
C ASN A 413 -0.01 -7.74 -1.96
N ALA A 414 -1.23 -7.97 -1.49
CA ALA A 414 -1.53 -8.31 -0.10
C ALA A 414 -2.89 -9.03 -0.01
N TRP A 415 -3.07 -9.80 1.06
CA TRP A 415 -4.37 -10.36 1.41
C TRP A 415 -5.20 -9.27 2.13
N ILE A 416 -6.27 -8.78 1.47
CA ILE A 416 -6.99 -7.56 1.92
C ILE A 416 -8.48 -7.83 2.12
N GLY A 417 -8.98 -7.47 3.31
CA GLY A 417 -10.37 -7.67 3.73
C GLY A 417 -10.47 -8.25 5.14
N ARG A 418 -9.39 -8.83 5.67
CA ARG A 418 -9.24 -9.28 7.06
C ARG A 418 -7.74 -9.23 7.46
N PRO A 419 -7.25 -8.23 8.22
CA PRO A 419 -7.96 -7.03 8.63
C PRO A 419 -8.33 -6.15 7.44
N PHE A 420 -9.16 -5.14 7.72
CA PHE A 420 -9.35 -4.04 6.80
C PHE A 420 -8.07 -3.17 6.75
N TRP A 421 -7.56 -2.94 5.55
CA TRP A 421 -6.45 -2.03 5.30
C TRP A 421 -6.95 -0.58 5.25
N HIS A 422 -6.12 0.35 5.72
CA HIS A 422 -6.42 1.79 5.71
C HIS A 422 -5.37 2.54 4.87
N MET A 423 -5.73 2.83 3.63
CA MET A 423 -4.82 3.31 2.59
C MET A 423 -5.06 4.76 2.16
N HIS A 424 -5.98 5.51 2.76
CA HIS A 424 -6.32 6.88 2.36
C HIS A 424 -5.13 7.86 2.35
N HIS A 425 -4.11 7.64 3.17
CA HIS A 425 -2.84 8.40 3.13
C HIS A 425 -2.06 8.21 1.83
N PHE A 426 -2.14 7.04 1.21
CA PHE A 426 -1.43 6.71 -0.02
C PHE A 426 -1.83 7.67 -1.15
N GLY A 427 -3.08 8.13 -1.16
CA GLY A 427 -3.64 9.11 -2.11
C GLY A 427 -3.01 10.51 -2.03
N PHE A 428 -2.28 10.82 -0.96
CA PHE A 428 -1.53 12.07 -0.76
C PHE A 428 -0.01 11.88 -0.92
N GLY A 429 0.41 10.82 -1.63
CA GLY A 429 1.83 10.61 -1.93
C GLY A 429 2.65 10.10 -0.74
N PHE A 430 2.02 9.63 0.34
CA PHE A 430 2.76 8.84 1.33
C PHE A 430 3.18 7.49 0.73
N PRO A 431 4.33 6.93 1.12
CA PRO A 431 4.69 5.54 0.82
C PRO A 431 3.69 4.54 1.40
N ILE A 432 3.49 3.39 0.73
CA ILE A 432 2.54 2.35 1.19
C ILE A 432 2.91 1.80 2.59
N ALA A 433 4.19 1.86 2.98
CA ALA A 433 4.67 1.60 4.35
C ALA A 433 3.86 2.33 5.44
N LYS A 434 3.35 3.54 5.17
CA LYS A 434 2.51 4.27 6.13
C LYS A 434 1.17 3.57 6.34
N SER A 435 0.52 3.14 5.26
CA SER A 435 -0.75 2.41 5.31
C SER A 435 -0.61 1.02 5.89
N PHE A 436 0.53 0.35 5.65
CA PHE A 436 0.91 -0.89 6.35
C PHE A 436 0.96 -0.68 7.86
N LEU A 437 1.74 0.31 8.35
CA LEU A 437 1.88 0.59 9.78
C LEU A 437 0.57 1.00 10.44
N ILE A 438 -0.26 1.77 9.74
CA ILE A 438 -1.58 2.17 10.25
C ILE A 438 -2.51 0.96 10.35
N THR A 439 -2.47 0.04 9.37
CA THR A 439 -3.25 -1.21 9.39
C THR A 439 -2.77 -2.14 10.51
N ALA A 440 -1.46 -2.35 10.64
CA ALA A 440 -0.84 -3.21 11.66
C ALA A 440 -1.13 -2.74 13.09
N ASN A 441 -1.16 -1.42 13.31
CA ASN A 441 -1.42 -0.83 14.62
C ASN A 441 -2.92 -0.59 14.89
N ASN A 442 -3.81 -0.75 13.90
CA ASN A 442 -5.24 -0.54 14.09
C ASN A 442 -5.88 -1.67 14.90
N LEU A 443 -6.34 -1.34 16.10
CA LEU A 443 -7.26 -2.17 16.88
C LEU A 443 -8.71 -1.72 16.73
N ASN A 444 -8.96 -0.42 16.93
CA ASN A 444 -10.29 0.18 16.94
C ASN A 444 -10.30 1.67 16.54
N LEU A 445 -9.19 2.20 16.00
CA LEU A 445 -9.10 3.61 15.59
C LEU A 445 -9.93 3.86 14.33
N TYR A 446 -9.96 2.89 13.41
CA TYR A 446 -10.77 2.92 12.21
C TYR A 446 -11.80 1.77 12.26
N PRO A 447 -12.97 1.97 12.91
CA PRO A 447 -14.10 1.05 12.82
C PRO A 447 -14.46 0.67 11.38
N SER A 448 -14.92 -0.55 11.16
CA SER A 448 -15.32 -1.00 9.82
C SER A 448 -16.31 -2.16 9.90
N THR A 449 -16.74 -2.66 8.74
CA THR A 449 -17.44 -3.95 8.62
C THR A 449 -16.52 -5.16 8.76
N GLY A 450 -15.19 -4.96 8.81
CA GLY A 450 -14.24 -5.97 9.26
C GLY A 450 -14.33 -6.18 10.78
N LYS A 451 -14.20 -7.43 11.21
CA LYS A 451 -14.36 -7.90 12.60
C LYS A 451 -13.16 -8.69 13.10
N TYR A 452 -12.44 -9.37 12.20
CA TYR A 452 -11.35 -10.28 12.54
C TYR A 452 -10.02 -9.80 11.95
N GLY A 453 -8.91 -10.41 12.39
CA GLY A 453 -7.57 -10.09 11.89
C GLY A 453 -6.96 -8.78 12.39
N TYR A 454 -7.65 -8.01 13.25
CA TYR A 454 -7.11 -6.79 13.86
C TYR A 454 -5.79 -7.08 14.59
N LYS A 455 -4.75 -6.30 14.27
CA LYS A 455 -3.36 -6.55 14.70
C LYS A 455 -2.89 -8.00 14.47
N GLY A 456 -3.43 -8.73 13.51
CA GLY A 456 -3.08 -10.13 13.24
C GLY A 456 -1.66 -10.26 12.70
N MET A 457 -0.97 -11.34 13.10
CA MET A 457 0.39 -11.63 12.65
C MET A 457 0.46 -12.08 11.18
N HIS A 458 -0.68 -12.40 10.56
CA HIS A 458 -0.77 -12.73 9.13
C HIS A 458 -0.73 -11.52 8.19
N LEU A 459 -0.64 -10.30 8.71
CA LEU A 459 -0.57 -9.09 7.89
C LEU A 459 0.77 -9.03 7.13
N GLU A 460 0.72 -9.38 5.85
CA GLU A 460 1.87 -9.43 4.95
C GLU A 460 1.72 -8.43 3.79
N LEU A 461 2.86 -7.91 3.31
CA LEU A 461 2.94 -7.01 2.15
C LEU A 461 3.95 -7.55 1.14
N LEU A 462 3.47 -8.14 0.05
CA LEU A 462 4.34 -8.62 -1.01
C LEU A 462 4.68 -7.46 -1.96
N GLY A 463 5.97 -7.17 -2.11
CA GLY A 463 6.50 -6.03 -2.88
C GLY A 463 7.31 -5.05 -2.04
N ASP A 464 7.47 -3.84 -2.56
CA ASP A 464 8.34 -2.77 -2.05
C ASP A 464 7.57 -1.74 -1.19
N PRO A 465 7.71 -1.72 0.15
CA PRO A 465 6.94 -0.82 1.02
C PRO A 465 7.27 0.68 0.83
N THR A 466 8.38 1.01 0.16
CA THR A 466 8.86 2.39 0.01
C THR A 466 8.14 3.16 -1.11
N ILE A 467 7.36 2.46 -1.93
CA ILE A 467 6.74 3.00 -3.14
C ILE A 467 5.59 3.97 -2.81
N ARG A 468 5.49 5.10 -3.53
CA ARG A 468 4.32 6.00 -3.54
C ARG A 468 3.25 5.55 -4.53
N ILE A 469 2.03 6.10 -4.40
CA ILE A 469 0.92 5.86 -5.34
C ILE A 469 1.23 6.27 -6.79
N PHE A 470 2.11 7.24 -6.98
CA PHE A 470 2.38 7.90 -8.26
C PHE A 470 3.77 8.55 -8.27
N TYR A 471 4.39 8.51 -9.45
CA TYR A 471 5.65 9.17 -9.76
C TYR A 471 5.48 9.93 -11.08
N PRO A 472 5.59 11.27 -11.07
CA PRO A 472 5.65 12.04 -12.30
C PRO A 472 7.03 11.88 -12.98
N PRO A 473 7.15 12.17 -14.28
CA PRO A 473 8.39 11.98 -15.00
C PRO A 473 9.49 12.95 -14.49
N PRO A 474 10.75 12.51 -14.43
CA PRO A 474 11.85 13.36 -13.98
C PRO A 474 12.32 14.34 -15.05
N VAL A 475 13.24 15.23 -14.66
CA VAL A 475 14.04 16.01 -15.61
C VAL A 475 14.88 15.08 -16.49
N GLN A 476 15.36 15.59 -17.62
CA GLN A 476 16.19 14.83 -18.57
C GLN A 476 17.58 15.46 -18.68
N LYS A 477 18.57 14.69 -19.16
CA LYS A 477 19.95 15.13 -19.46
C LYS A 477 20.52 16.11 -18.42
N THR A 478 20.61 15.67 -17.17
CA THR A 478 21.25 16.45 -16.11
C THR A 478 22.76 16.46 -16.33
N GLU A 479 23.32 17.65 -16.50
CA GLU A 479 24.72 17.89 -16.79
C GLU A 479 25.24 19.04 -15.90
N PHE A 480 26.57 19.20 -15.83
CA PHE A 480 27.20 20.28 -15.06
C PHE A 480 28.46 20.81 -15.73
N GLU A 481 28.80 22.05 -15.39
CA GLU A 481 30.12 22.64 -15.62
C GLU A 481 30.62 23.35 -14.35
N ILE A 482 31.90 23.71 -14.34
CA ILE A 482 32.49 24.57 -13.30
C ILE A 482 32.92 25.87 -13.98
N ASP A 483 32.38 27.00 -13.52
CA ASP A 483 32.66 28.30 -14.13
C ASP A 483 34.08 28.81 -13.81
N SER A 484 34.48 29.93 -14.42
CA SER A 484 35.79 30.55 -14.19
C SER A 484 36.02 31.06 -12.76
N ASN A 485 34.98 31.13 -11.93
CA ASN A 485 35.04 31.51 -10.52
C ASN A 485 35.04 30.28 -9.58
N GLY A 486 34.90 29.06 -10.12
CA GLY A 486 34.81 27.82 -9.35
C GLY A 486 33.40 27.46 -8.87
N ASN A 487 32.35 28.14 -9.36
CA ASN A 487 30.96 27.80 -9.05
C ASN A 487 30.53 26.56 -9.86
N VAL A 488 29.68 25.72 -9.27
CA VAL A 488 29.06 24.60 -10.00
C VAL A 488 27.81 25.11 -10.71
N VAL A 489 27.78 25.00 -12.03
CA VAL A 489 26.61 25.32 -12.85
C VAL A 489 25.93 24.02 -13.26
N LEU A 490 24.70 23.81 -12.83
CA LEU A 490 23.86 22.68 -13.24
C LEU A 490 22.95 23.11 -14.39
N PHE A 491 22.67 22.19 -15.30
CA PHE A 491 21.68 22.36 -16.36
C PHE A 491 20.96 21.03 -16.65
N TRP A 492 19.71 21.13 -17.12
CA TRP A 492 18.86 19.97 -17.40
C TRP A 492 17.85 20.28 -18.49
N GLU A 493 17.40 19.25 -19.19
CA GLU A 493 16.22 19.32 -20.06
C GLU A 493 14.93 19.13 -19.24
N LYS A 494 13.85 19.76 -19.72
CA LYS A 494 12.55 19.66 -19.04
C LYS A 494 12.00 18.22 -19.11
N PRO A 495 11.15 17.80 -18.16
CA PRO A 495 10.44 16.54 -18.23
C PRO A 495 9.59 16.43 -19.51
N GLN A 496 9.24 15.20 -19.90
CA GLN A 496 8.36 14.93 -21.05
C GLN A 496 6.95 15.52 -20.90
N GLU A 497 6.47 15.66 -19.66
CA GLU A 497 5.16 16.23 -19.35
C GLU A 497 5.33 17.47 -18.46
N LEU A 498 4.67 18.57 -18.84
CA LEU A 498 4.76 19.87 -18.15
C LEU A 498 3.43 20.27 -17.48
N ASP A 499 2.39 19.47 -17.66
CA ASP A 499 1.11 19.63 -16.98
C ASP A 499 1.31 19.44 -15.47
N ASP A 500 0.67 20.29 -14.66
CA ASP A 500 0.85 20.40 -13.21
C ASP A 500 2.29 20.64 -12.69
N LEU A 501 3.32 20.74 -13.55
CA LEU A 501 4.69 21.06 -13.15
C LEU A 501 4.74 22.46 -12.50
N ILE A 502 5.20 22.53 -11.26
CA ILE A 502 5.38 23.77 -10.48
C ILE A 502 6.80 24.31 -10.68
N GLY A 503 7.80 23.43 -10.61
CA GLY A 503 9.21 23.83 -10.60
C GLY A 503 10.16 22.67 -10.32
N TYR A 504 11.40 23.02 -9.97
CA TYR A 504 12.49 22.08 -9.73
C TYR A 504 13.07 22.29 -8.34
N GLN A 505 13.15 21.22 -7.56
CA GLN A 505 13.85 21.19 -6.27
C GLN A 505 15.28 20.75 -6.52
N ILE A 506 16.24 21.60 -6.13
CA ILE A 506 17.68 21.31 -6.23
C ILE A 506 18.19 20.93 -4.84
N ASN A 507 18.74 19.72 -4.74
CA ASN A 507 19.34 19.20 -3.53
C ASN A 507 20.83 18.90 -3.72
N LYS A 508 21.59 18.87 -2.62
CA LYS A 508 23.03 18.59 -2.60
C LYS A 508 23.38 17.74 -1.38
N LYS A 509 24.35 16.85 -1.53
CA LYS A 509 25.05 16.20 -0.42
C LYS A 509 26.54 16.03 -0.70
N GLU A 510 27.33 16.01 0.35
CA GLU A 510 28.70 15.53 0.30
C GLU A 510 28.72 14.00 0.12
N ILE A 511 29.69 13.45 -0.60
CA ILE A 511 29.84 12.00 -0.72
C ILE A 511 30.18 11.39 0.64
N GLY A 512 29.47 10.32 1.00
CA GLY A 512 29.55 9.67 2.31
C GLY A 512 28.39 10.02 3.24
N ASN A 513 27.71 11.16 3.02
CA ASN A 513 26.51 11.51 3.79
C ASN A 513 25.29 10.69 3.33
N GLU A 514 24.45 10.30 4.29
CA GLU A 514 23.21 9.54 4.06
C GLU A 514 22.29 10.32 3.10
N ASN A 515 21.99 11.57 3.43
CA ASN A 515 20.85 12.32 2.91
C ASN A 515 21.24 13.54 2.08
N PHE A 516 20.33 13.90 1.17
CA PHE A 516 20.34 15.16 0.41
C PHE A 516 19.71 16.30 1.22
N ASN A 517 20.29 17.49 1.16
CA ASN A 517 19.71 18.73 1.69
C ASN A 517 19.23 19.60 0.53
N GLN A 518 18.05 20.21 0.64
CA GLN A 518 17.58 21.18 -0.34
C GLN A 518 18.41 22.47 -0.26
N ILE A 519 18.88 22.94 -1.41
CA ILE A 519 19.64 24.19 -1.54
C ILE A 519 18.91 25.25 -2.37
N ALA A 520 17.98 24.85 -3.24
CA ALA A 520 17.12 25.78 -3.97
C ALA A 520 15.78 25.14 -4.39
N PHE A 521 14.80 26.00 -4.68
CA PHE A 521 13.62 25.66 -5.48
C PHE A 521 13.48 26.71 -6.58
N LEU A 522 13.29 26.26 -7.82
CA LEU A 522 13.24 27.13 -9.00
C LEU A 522 11.91 26.97 -9.73
N PRO A 523 11.28 28.06 -10.22
CA PRO A 523 10.11 27.97 -11.09
C PRO A 523 10.36 27.14 -12.36
N LYS A 524 9.31 26.53 -12.92
CA LYS A 524 9.37 25.59 -14.07
C LYS A 524 9.97 26.17 -15.36
N GLU A 525 10.10 27.48 -15.44
CA GLU A 525 10.72 28.23 -16.53
C GLU A 525 12.25 28.05 -16.55
N PHE A 526 12.88 27.89 -15.39
CA PHE A 526 14.33 27.77 -15.24
C PHE A 526 14.82 26.36 -15.57
N ILE A 527 15.95 26.26 -16.28
CA ILE A 527 16.60 24.99 -16.64
C ILE A 527 18.09 24.95 -16.26
N THR A 528 18.50 25.89 -15.40
CA THR A 528 19.87 26.02 -14.90
C THR A 528 19.87 26.55 -13.47
N PHE A 529 20.91 26.18 -12.71
CA PHE A 529 21.16 26.62 -11.35
C PHE A 529 22.67 26.84 -11.15
N VAL A 530 23.05 27.88 -10.40
CA VAL A 530 24.46 28.17 -10.07
C VAL A 530 24.67 28.07 -8.56
N ASP A 531 25.46 27.10 -8.13
CA ASP A 531 25.83 26.89 -6.74
C ASP A 531 27.13 27.64 -6.38
N GLN A 532 26.95 28.86 -5.91
CA GLN A 532 28.04 29.79 -5.62
C GLN A 532 28.85 29.38 -4.39
N ASN A 533 30.18 29.58 -4.45
CA ASN A 533 31.11 29.30 -3.34
C ASN A 533 31.11 27.83 -2.86
N THR A 534 30.88 26.87 -3.76
CA THR A 534 30.97 25.45 -3.41
C THR A 534 32.37 25.10 -2.92
N GLN A 535 32.47 24.52 -1.73
CA GLN A 535 33.74 24.09 -1.15
C GLN A 535 34.38 22.96 -1.96
N LYS A 536 35.72 22.93 -1.99
CA LYS A 536 36.49 21.83 -2.59
C LYS A 536 36.10 20.50 -1.96
N GLY A 537 35.86 19.49 -2.78
CA GLY A 537 35.34 18.20 -2.33
C GLY A 537 34.56 17.49 -3.41
N ARG A 538 33.96 16.35 -3.05
CA ARG A 538 33.05 15.61 -3.91
C ARG A 538 31.62 15.77 -3.43
N TRP A 539 30.78 16.24 -4.35
CA TRP A 539 29.38 16.53 -4.12
C TRP A 539 28.53 15.66 -5.03
N ASN A 540 27.38 15.23 -4.53
CA ASN A 540 26.31 14.69 -5.35
C ASN A 540 25.19 15.72 -5.35
N TYR A 541 24.81 16.18 -6.54
CA TYR A 541 23.68 17.07 -6.78
C TYR A 541 22.50 16.27 -7.27
N GLN A 542 21.29 16.67 -6.89
CA GLN A 542 20.06 16.01 -7.29
C GLN A 542 19.01 17.04 -7.71
N ILE A 543 18.32 16.76 -8.81
CA ILE A 543 17.26 17.59 -9.37
C ILE A 543 15.96 16.77 -9.38
N LYS A 544 14.94 17.21 -8.64
CA LYS A 544 13.58 16.65 -8.69
C LYS A 544 12.65 17.63 -9.39
N ALA A 545 11.86 17.16 -10.35
CA ALA A 545 10.75 17.92 -10.91
C ALA A 545 9.54 17.79 -9.99
N ILE A 546 8.90 18.91 -9.65
CA ILE A 546 7.86 18.98 -8.62
C ILE A 546 6.52 19.34 -9.26
N TYR A 547 5.52 18.48 -9.07
CA TYR A 547 4.19 18.58 -9.69
C TYR A 547 3.09 18.82 -8.64
N ASN A 548 2.02 19.52 -9.01
CA ASN A 548 0.84 19.70 -8.18
C ASN A 548 -0.19 18.59 -8.45
N ARG A 549 -0.11 17.44 -7.76
CA ARG A 549 -1.12 16.37 -7.95
C ARG A 549 -2.39 16.71 -7.18
N ARG A 550 -3.56 16.58 -7.83
CA ARG A 550 -4.88 16.66 -7.17
C ARG A 550 -5.60 15.32 -7.21
N ASN A 551 -6.45 15.09 -6.20
CA ASN A 551 -7.40 13.99 -6.10
C ASN A 551 -8.77 14.55 -5.62
N LYS A 552 -9.77 13.70 -5.42
CA LYS A 552 -11.13 14.10 -4.97
C LYS A 552 -11.18 14.78 -3.59
N PHE A 553 -10.14 14.63 -2.78
CA PHE A 553 -10.05 15.08 -1.39
C PHE A 553 -9.02 16.19 -1.17
N GLY A 554 -8.33 16.65 -2.22
CA GLY A 554 -7.30 17.66 -2.05
C GLY A 554 -6.22 17.70 -3.12
N GLY A 555 -5.04 18.18 -2.72
CA GLY A 555 -3.85 18.16 -3.54
C GLY A 555 -2.56 18.09 -2.74
N TYR A 556 -1.47 17.72 -3.39
CA TYR A 556 -0.15 17.63 -2.78
C TYR A 556 0.98 17.85 -3.81
N SER A 557 2.14 18.28 -3.31
CA SER A 557 3.38 18.35 -4.10
C SER A 557 3.92 16.94 -4.34
N ALA A 558 3.87 16.47 -5.59
CA ALA A 558 4.39 15.19 -6.02
C ALA A 558 5.80 15.35 -6.64
N PRO A 559 6.88 14.95 -5.94
CA PRO A 559 8.20 14.90 -6.54
C PRO A 559 8.36 13.74 -7.52
N SER A 560 9.05 13.98 -8.63
CA SER A 560 9.61 12.93 -9.49
C SER A 560 10.76 12.20 -8.77
N LEU A 561 11.21 11.10 -9.36
CA LEU A 561 12.51 10.53 -9.01
C LEU A 561 13.63 11.56 -9.26
N GLY A 562 14.55 11.73 -8.33
CA GLY A 562 15.69 12.63 -8.52
C GLY A 562 16.62 12.16 -9.64
N GLN A 563 17.08 13.08 -10.48
CA GLN A 563 18.25 12.85 -11.34
C GLN A 563 19.48 13.36 -10.60
N SER A 564 20.48 12.49 -10.41
CA SER A 564 21.67 12.79 -9.61
C SER A 564 22.95 12.79 -10.42
N ILE A 565 23.91 13.65 -10.05
CA ILE A 565 25.21 13.78 -10.70
C ILE A 565 26.33 14.05 -9.68
N GLU A 566 27.44 13.31 -9.80
CA GLU A 566 28.65 13.52 -8.99
C GLU A 566 29.52 14.63 -9.60
N VAL A 567 29.93 15.57 -8.76
CA VAL A 567 30.75 16.75 -9.10
C VAL A 567 31.97 16.81 -8.17
N LEU A 568 33.16 16.83 -8.76
CA LEU A 568 34.42 17.07 -8.05
C LEU A 568 34.86 18.52 -8.22
N VAL A 569 34.75 19.31 -7.14
CA VAL A 569 35.26 20.70 -7.10
C VAL A 569 36.69 20.68 -6.57
N LYS A 570 37.62 21.23 -7.35
CA LYS A 570 39.08 21.05 -7.19
C LYS A 570 39.77 22.20 -6.46
#